data_AF-A0A662LZ72-F1
#
_entry.id   AF-A0A662LZ72-F1
#
_cell.length_a   1.000
_cell.length_b   1.000
_cell.length_c   1.000
_cell.angle_alpha   90.00
_cell.angle_beta   90.00
_cell.angle_gamma   90.00
#
_symmetry.space_group_name_H-M   'P 1'
#
loop_
_entity.id
_entity.type
_entity.pdbx_description
1 polymer ?
#
loop_
_entity_poly.entity_id
_entity_poly.type
_entity_poly.pdbx_seq_one_letter_code
_entity_poly.pdbx_strand_id
1 'polypeptide(L)'
;MVIAALLNGEKHINYANPPDKNPFNAYYVDAAIGKKTEKEVKPATLKGFIRDKKGNLLEGVKVSIRNADYKKNTNTNINGYYEIKNIYPGTYTLKTEKTITRLLTKISD
;
A
#
# COMPACT_ATOMS: atom_id res chain seq x y z
N MET A 1 11.34 -9.90 6.46
CA MET A 1 11.78 -9.42 5.15
C MET A 1 11.04 -8.13 4.83
N VAL A 2 11.74 -7.00 4.85
CA VAL A 2 11.20 -5.70 4.43
C VAL A 2 11.54 -5.58 2.95
N ILE A 3 10.55 -5.76 2.08
CA ILE A 3 10.74 -5.52 0.64
C ILE A 3 10.36 -4.07 0.41
N ALA A 4 11.36 -3.19 0.40
CA ALA A 4 11.19 -1.81 -0.02
C ALA A 4 11.01 -1.78 -1.55
N ALA A 5 9.84 -1.35 -2.02
CA ALA A 5 9.68 -1.00 -3.43
C ALA A 5 10.17 0.44 -3.60
N LEU A 6 11.43 0.61 -4.04
CA LEU A 6 11.94 1.91 -4.49
C LEU A 6 11.24 2.26 -5.82
N LEU A 7 10.33 3.24 -5.78
CA LEU A 7 9.84 3.92 -6.96
C LEU A 7 10.60 5.25 -7.06
N ASN A 8 11.52 5.32 -8.03
CA ASN A 8 12.21 6.50 -8.54
C ASN A 8 12.93 7.39 -7.50
N GLY A 9 14.13 6.96 -7.11
CA GLY A 9 15.41 7.72 -7.19
C GLY A 9 15.61 9.11 -6.60
N GLU A 10 14.59 9.91 -6.26
CA GLU A 10 14.78 11.25 -5.69
C GLU A 10 14.20 11.32 -4.28
N LYS A 11 15.05 11.70 -3.34
CA LYS A 11 14.67 11.92 -1.94
C LYS A 11 14.02 13.29 -1.80
N HIS A 12 12.71 13.34 -1.89
CA HIS A 12 11.93 14.55 -1.60
C HIS A 12 11.64 14.64 -0.10
N ILE A 13 11.96 15.77 0.53
CA ILE A 13 11.98 15.90 2.00
C ILE A 13 10.64 16.33 2.61
N ASN A 14 9.69 16.88 1.83
CA ASN A 14 8.40 17.38 2.31
C ASN A 14 7.28 17.28 1.26
N TYR A 15 6.05 17.03 1.71
CA TYR A 15 4.82 17.15 0.92
C TYR A 15 4.05 18.38 1.39
N ALA A 16 3.61 19.24 0.45
CA ALA A 16 2.64 20.30 0.76
C ALA A 16 1.25 19.86 0.30
N ASN A 17 0.27 19.89 1.22
CA ASN A 17 -1.14 19.81 0.85
C ASN A 17 -1.52 21.10 0.11
N PRO A 18 -2.16 21.01 -1.08
CA PRO A 18 -2.65 22.18 -1.79
C PRO A 18 -3.67 22.96 -0.94
N PRO A 19 -3.73 24.30 -1.07
CA PRO A 19 -4.75 25.12 -0.41
C PRO A 19 -6.17 24.88 -0.96
N ASP A 20 -6.29 24.34 -2.17
CA ASP A 20 -7.55 23.96 -2.79
C ASP A 20 -8.03 22.60 -2.25
N LYS A 21 -9.31 22.54 -1.85
CA LYS A 21 -10.02 21.43 -1.19
C LYS A 21 -10.10 20.13 -2.02
N ASN A 22 -9.24 19.96 -3.01
CA ASN A 22 -9.07 18.75 -3.78
C ASN A 22 -7.98 17.89 -3.11
N PRO A 23 -8.33 16.87 -2.31
CA PRO A 23 -7.36 16.00 -1.66
C PRO A 23 -6.55 15.12 -2.64
N PHE A 24 -6.79 15.26 -3.96
CA PHE A 24 -6.18 14.45 -5.01
C PHE A 24 -4.93 15.08 -5.65
N ASN A 25 -4.52 16.28 -5.26
CA ASN A 25 -3.25 16.88 -5.69
C ASN A 25 -2.27 16.88 -4.51
N ALA A 26 -1.06 16.35 -4.67
CA ALA A 26 0.03 16.50 -3.70
C ALA A 26 1.25 17.01 -4.45
N TYR A 27 1.93 18.04 -3.92
CA TYR A 27 3.07 18.66 -4.58
C TYR A 27 4.36 18.44 -3.78
N TYR A 28 5.46 18.21 -4.49
CA TYR A 28 6.81 18.27 -3.94
C TYR A 28 7.21 19.74 -3.74
N VAL A 29 7.78 20.09 -2.59
CA VAL A 29 8.37 21.41 -2.32
C VAL A 29 9.85 21.27 -1.99
N ASP A 30 10.69 21.62 -2.96
CA ASP A 30 12.13 21.73 -2.82
C ASP A 30 12.48 23.05 -2.12
N ALA A 31 13.06 22.95 -0.92
CA ALA A 31 13.27 24.07 0.01
C ALA A 31 14.27 25.15 -0.47
N ALA A 32 14.91 25.00 -1.64
CA ALA A 32 16.07 25.81 -2.02
C ALA A 32 15.82 26.83 -3.13
N ILE A 33 14.75 26.76 -3.93
CA ILE A 33 14.58 27.66 -5.07
C ILE A 33 13.10 28.01 -5.24
N GLY A 34 12.78 29.31 -5.22
CA GLY A 34 11.44 29.87 -5.47
C GLY A 34 10.90 29.67 -6.90
N LYS A 35 11.14 28.50 -7.51
CA LYS A 35 10.43 28.01 -8.69
C LYS A 35 9.53 26.87 -8.25
N LYS A 36 8.22 27.17 -8.15
CA LYS A 36 7.16 26.17 -8.00
C LYS A 36 7.10 25.34 -9.29
N THR A 37 7.96 24.35 -9.42
CA THR A 37 7.85 23.36 -10.50
C THR A 37 6.74 22.40 -10.09
N GLU A 38 5.51 22.78 -10.45
CA GLU A 38 4.28 22.10 -10.09
C GLU A 38 4.16 20.78 -10.86
N LYS A 39 4.97 19.78 -10.48
CA LYS A 39 4.92 18.46 -11.09
C LYS A 39 3.78 17.68 -10.44
N GLU A 40 2.74 17.44 -11.22
CA GLU A 40 1.62 16.58 -10.84
C GLU A 40 2.13 15.22 -10.34
N VAL A 41 1.83 14.89 -9.08
CA VAL A 41 2.14 13.57 -8.53
C VAL A 41 1.00 12.63 -8.85
N LYS A 42 1.25 11.68 -9.76
CA LYS A 42 0.26 10.66 -10.12
C LYS A 42 0.31 9.50 -9.12
N PRO A 43 -0.83 9.00 -8.64
CA PRO A 43 -0.83 7.84 -7.77
C PRO A 43 -0.47 6.56 -8.55
N ALA A 44 0.09 5.60 -7.82
CA ALA A 44 0.47 4.29 -8.32
C ALA A 44 -0.50 3.20 -7.85
N THR A 45 -0.30 1.99 -8.40
CA THR A 45 -0.99 0.77 -7.99
C THR A 45 0.03 -0.22 -7.44
N LEU A 46 -0.18 -0.69 -6.22
CA LEU A 46 0.59 -1.78 -5.62
C LEU A 46 -0.11 -3.10 -5.94
N LYS A 47 0.61 -4.03 -6.57
CA LYS A 47 0.10 -5.34 -6.93
C LYS A 47 1.15 -6.42 -6.68
N GLY A 48 0.68 -7.65 -6.42
CA GLY A 48 1.58 -8.77 -6.18
C GLY A 48 0.84 -10.07 -5.92
N PHE A 49 1.60 -11.11 -5.55
CA PHE A 49 1.09 -12.43 -5.22
C PHE A 49 1.53 -12.83 -3.81
N ILE A 50 0.66 -13.51 -3.07
CA ILE A 50 1.00 -14.11 -1.78
C ILE A 50 1.06 -15.63 -1.93
N ARG A 51 2.16 -16.21 -1.43
CA ARG A 51 2.43 -17.64 -1.43
C ARG A 51 2.79 -18.12 -0.02
N ASP A 52 2.54 -19.39 0.26
CA ASP A 52 3.08 -20.05 1.45
C ASP A 52 4.57 -20.41 1.27
N LYS A 53 5.17 -21.03 2.31
CA LYS A 53 6.57 -21.47 2.28
C LYS A 53 6.85 -22.56 1.24
N LYS A 54 5.82 -23.24 0.73
CA LYS A 54 5.91 -24.29 -0.30
C LYS A 54 5.68 -23.74 -1.70
N GLY A 55 5.37 -22.45 -1.83
CA GLY A 55 5.10 -21.78 -3.11
C GLY A 55 3.63 -21.79 -3.54
N ASN A 56 2.72 -22.37 -2.75
CA ASN A 56 1.29 -22.41 -3.06
C ASN A 56 0.68 -21.01 -2.95
N LEU A 57 -0.11 -20.62 -3.94
CA LEU A 57 -0.84 -19.35 -3.93
C LEU A 57 -1.90 -19.35 -2.82
N LEU A 58 -2.01 -18.23 -2.10
CA LEU A 58 -2.91 -18.11 -0.96
C LEU A 58 -4.06 -17.15 -1.25
N GLU A 59 -5.27 -17.70 -1.35
CA GLU A 59 -6.52 -16.94 -1.38
C GLU A 59 -6.90 -16.38 0.00
N GLY A 60 -7.63 -15.27 -0.01
CA GLY A 60 -8.31 -14.71 1.16
C GLY A 60 -7.39 -14.01 2.16
N VAL A 61 -6.10 -13.89 1.85
CA VAL A 61 -5.13 -13.19 2.70
C VAL A 61 -5.42 -11.70 2.64
N LYS A 62 -5.67 -11.09 3.79
CA LYS A 62 -5.85 -9.66 3.92
C LYS A 62 -4.50 -8.97 3.79
N VAL A 63 -4.38 -8.05 2.85
CA VAL A 63 -3.20 -7.22 2.60
C VAL A 63 -3.53 -5.79 2.96
N SER A 64 -2.75 -5.19 3.86
CA SER A 64 -2.98 -3.83 4.35
C SER A 64 -1.72 -2.98 4.21
N ILE A 65 -1.87 -1.75 3.74
CA ILE A 65 -0.83 -0.72 3.78
C ILE A 65 -1.25 0.40 4.71
N ARG A 66 -0.29 0.97 5.45
CA ARG A 66 -0.54 2.13 6.32
C ARG A 66 0.67 3.05 6.46
N ASN A 67 0.43 4.32 6.68
CA ASN A 67 1.38 5.29 7.23
C ASN A 67 0.68 6.07 8.37
N ALA A 68 1.15 7.28 8.72
CA ALA A 68 0.53 8.08 9.77
C ALA A 68 -0.94 8.46 9.46
N ASP A 69 -1.24 8.87 8.22
CA ASP A 69 -2.52 9.48 7.84
C ASP A 69 -3.36 8.62 6.86
N TYR A 70 -2.81 7.52 6.39
CA TYR A 70 -3.39 6.71 5.32
C TYR A 70 -3.42 5.22 5.69
N LYS A 71 -4.54 4.56 5.38
CA LYS A 71 -4.71 3.11 5.50
C LYS A 71 -5.59 2.59 4.36
N LYS A 72 -5.11 1.54 3.68
CA LYS A 72 -5.91 0.77 2.71
C LYS A 72 -5.69 -0.72 2.89
N ASN A 73 -6.67 -1.51 2.47
CA ASN A 73 -6.56 -2.96 2.46
C ASN A 73 -7.34 -3.59 1.29
N THR A 74 -6.97 -4.82 0.97
CA THR A 74 -7.61 -5.69 -0.02
C THR A 74 -7.41 -7.15 0.41
N ASN A 75 -8.08 -8.10 -0.25
CA ASN A 75 -7.86 -9.53 -0.04
C ASN A 75 -7.28 -10.15 -1.31
N THR A 76 -6.44 -11.17 -1.17
CA THR A 76 -5.98 -11.95 -2.31
C THR A 76 -7.12 -12.77 -2.91
N ASN A 77 -7.16 -12.88 -4.23
CA ASN A 77 -8.10 -13.75 -4.95
C ASN A 77 -7.64 -15.23 -4.96
N ILE A 78 -8.40 -16.10 -5.65
CA ILE A 78 -8.10 -17.54 -5.80
C ILE A 78 -6.68 -17.84 -6.31
N ASN A 79 -6.11 -16.93 -7.11
CA ASN A 79 -4.75 -17.04 -7.65
C ASN A 79 -3.71 -16.36 -6.75
N GLY A 80 -4.04 -16.05 -5.50
CA GLY A 80 -3.17 -15.37 -4.55
C GLY A 80 -2.81 -13.93 -4.94
N TYR A 81 -3.44 -13.35 -5.96
CA TYR A 81 -3.15 -12.01 -6.46
C TYR A 81 -3.89 -10.96 -5.64
N TYR A 82 -3.23 -9.84 -5.35
CA TYR A 82 -3.83 -8.66 -4.73
C TYR A 82 -3.49 -7.39 -5.50
N GLU A 83 -4.36 -6.38 -5.36
CA GLU A 83 -4.17 -5.06 -5.95
C GLU A 83 -4.72 -3.95 -5.03
N ILE A 84 -3.91 -2.92 -4.78
CA ILE A 84 -4.29 -1.71 -4.06
C ILE A 84 -3.99 -0.51 -4.96
N LYS A 85 -5.06 0.11 -5.45
CA LYS A 85 -5.01 1.27 -6.35
C LYS A 85 -4.94 2.59 -5.59
N ASN A 86 -4.53 3.64 -6.29
CA ASN A 86 -4.53 5.03 -5.82
C ASN A 86 -3.66 5.22 -4.57
N ILE A 87 -2.38 4.87 -4.67
CA ILE A 87 -1.36 5.05 -3.64
C ILE A 87 -0.40 6.13 -4.10
N TYR A 88 -0.36 7.25 -3.41
CA TYR A 88 0.62 8.30 -3.69
C TYR A 88 2.01 7.88 -3.20
N PRO A 89 3.08 8.44 -3.77
CA PRO A 89 4.44 8.24 -3.27
C PRO A 89 4.52 8.52 -1.77
N GLY A 90 5.21 7.65 -1.04
CA GLY A 90 5.37 7.74 0.39
C GLY A 90 5.92 6.45 0.98
N THR A 91 6.29 6.50 2.26
CA THR A 91 6.73 5.30 2.98
C THR A 91 5.55 4.66 3.68
N TYR A 92 5.30 3.38 3.40
CA TYR A 92 4.18 2.62 3.96
C TYR A 92 4.68 1.36 4.65
N THR A 93 4.00 0.98 5.74
CA THR A 93 4.11 -0.36 6.33
C THR A 93 3.10 -1.28 5.66
N LEU A 94 3.58 -2.38 5.08
CA LEU A 94 2.75 -3.47 4.54
C LEU A 94 2.55 -4.56 5.61
N LYS A 95 1.32 -5.02 5.79
CA LYS A 95 0.95 -6.12 6.69
C LYS A 95 0.07 -7.12 5.96
N THR A 96 0.31 -8.40 6.19
CA THR A 96 -0.51 -9.51 5.69
C THR A 96 -1.10 -10.32 6.84
N GLU A 97 -2.36 -10.69 6.75
CA GLU A 97 -3.09 -11.45 7.78
C GLU A 97 -3.93 -12.54 7.10
N LYS A 98 -3.79 -13.78 7.53
CA LYS A 98 -4.64 -14.89 7.09
C LYS A 98 -5.46 -15.39 8.27
N THR A 99 -6.77 -15.17 8.24
CA THR A 99 -7.67 -15.76 9.23
C THR A 99 -7.89 -17.21 8.86
N ILE A 100 -7.45 -18.11 9.74
CA ILE A 100 -7.76 -19.54 9.66
C ILE A 100 -8.98 -19.82 10.52
N THR A 101 -10.14 -20.01 9.90
CA THR A 101 -11.33 -20.49 10.60
C THR A 101 -11.19 -22.00 10.79
N ARG A 102 -10.96 -22.45 12.04
CA ARG A 102 -11.07 -23.87 12.39
C ARG A 102 -12.49 -24.13 12.87
N LEU A 103 -13.27 -24.90 12.11
CA LEU A 103 -14.55 -25.42 12.59
C LEU A 103 -14.26 -26.36 13.77
N LEU A 104 -14.66 -25.95 14.97
CA LEU A 104 -14.67 -26.82 16.14
C LEU A 104 -16.05 -27.48 16.20
N THR A 105 -16.18 -28.66 15.60
CA THR A 105 -17.36 -29.49 15.84
C THR A 105 -17.22 -30.06 17.25
N LYS A 106 -18.00 -29.55 18.21
CA LYS A 106 -18.16 -30.21 19.50
C LYS A 106 -18.94 -31.50 19.23
N ILE A 107 -18.25 -32.64 19.24
CA ILE A 107 -18.93 -33.93 19.36
C ILE A 107 -19.36 -34.01 20.82
N SER A 108 -20.65 -33.86 21.08
CA SER A 108 -21.24 -34.26 22.35
C SER A 108 -21.39 -35.78 22.33
N ASP A 109 -20.82 -36.44 23.33
CA ASP A 109 -21.06 -37.85 23.65
C ASP A 109 -22.53 -38.13 23.99
#